data_AF-A0A6L6EMX9-F1
#
_entry.id   AF-A0A6L6EMX9-F1
#
_cell.length_a   1.000
_cell.length_b   1.000
_cell.length_c   1.000
_cell.angle_alpha   90.00
_cell.angle_beta   90.00
_cell.angle_gamma   90.00
#
_symmetry.space_group_name_H-M   'P 1'
#
loop_
_entity.id
_entity.type
_entity.pdbx_description
1 polymer ?
#
loop_
_entity_poly.entity_id
_entity_poly.type
_entity_poly.pdbx_seq_one_letter_code
_entity_poly.pdbx_strand_id
1 'polypeptide(L)'
;MSDRPAPDVAMIQFVVDGQQVEVVDNGFSLLAALRAQLGVRSPKAGCNPQGQCGCCTVLVDGAPRVACVTPARRVAGRSITTVDGLPEADRQRWADAFLAVGASQCGFCTPGIICRLEGLRAKGTAAEDLAAVDRALAAHLCRCTGWQTIEEAWALALSEVAVLEPAQRDLDAASRRATIEGRSPQRVAADVALGQGGFSEDTAPAGALVAMPRTDAGWPGSIEDWAVAPSLPEARALAGKVQGRHGTIEPAPPIDIAPGEWDLTLRTSWVEPAYLETDAAWCDPAGEPSTVLANGGAFGGKLTSMVGEMARLLADANGRTVRAVLSREDVVRLGPKRPPMAAALRADGTGVIRVARTAGVVEAINAVLPKVKVEEIDL
;
A
#
# COMPACT_ATOMS: atom_id res chain seq x y z
N MET A 1 22.74 37.33 -12.62
CA MET A 1 23.30 36.09 -13.18
C MET A 1 24.11 35.43 -12.08
N SER A 2 23.54 34.45 -11.39
CA SER A 2 24.25 33.64 -10.40
C SER A 2 24.60 32.34 -11.12
N ASP A 3 25.84 32.26 -11.61
CA ASP A 3 26.47 30.99 -12.00
C ASP A 3 26.67 30.18 -10.72
N ARG A 4 25.64 29.42 -10.35
CA ARG A 4 25.85 28.26 -9.50
C ARG A 4 26.22 27.13 -10.47
N PRO A 5 27.43 26.56 -10.41
CA PRO A 5 27.76 25.41 -11.24
C PRO A 5 26.71 24.33 -11.00
N ALA A 6 26.28 23.64 -12.06
CA ALA A 6 25.45 22.45 -11.94
C ALA A 6 26.13 21.53 -10.91
N PRO A 7 25.40 21.03 -9.89
CA PRO A 7 26.01 20.22 -8.85
C PRO A 7 26.73 19.05 -9.51
N ASP A 8 28.01 18.90 -9.18
CA ASP A 8 28.81 17.75 -9.60
C ASP A 8 28.06 16.49 -9.17
N VAL A 9 27.63 15.69 -10.15
CA VAL A 9 26.70 14.59 -9.93
C VAL A 9 27.48 13.44 -9.32
N ALA A 10 27.63 13.47 -7.99
CA ALA A 10 28.36 12.43 -7.27
C ALA A 10 27.69 11.06 -7.49
N MET A 11 28.48 10.08 -7.93
CA MET A 11 28.06 8.69 -8.00
C MET A 11 28.32 8.01 -6.66
N ILE A 12 27.43 7.12 -6.24
CA ILE A 12 27.62 6.26 -5.07
C ILE A 12 27.55 4.81 -5.49
N GLN A 13 28.45 4.00 -4.94
CA GLN A 13 28.54 2.58 -5.21
C GLN A 13 28.15 1.77 -3.97
N PHE A 14 27.42 0.69 -4.16
CA PHE A 14 27.06 -0.27 -3.11
C PHE A 14 26.66 -1.61 -3.75
N VAL A 15 26.39 -2.63 -2.93
CA VAL A 15 25.98 -3.95 -3.42
C VAL A 15 24.47 -4.11 -3.26
N VAL A 16 23.78 -4.56 -4.30
CA VAL A 16 22.36 -4.96 -4.24
C VAL A 16 22.24 -6.40 -4.69
N ASP A 17 21.71 -7.27 -3.83
CA ASP A 17 21.44 -8.67 -4.14
C ASP A 17 22.68 -9.40 -4.71
N GLY A 18 23.85 -9.08 -4.14
CA GLY A 18 25.16 -9.64 -4.54
C GLY A 18 25.82 -8.95 -5.73
N GLN A 19 25.17 -7.99 -6.39
CA GLN A 19 25.71 -7.27 -7.53
C GLN A 19 26.21 -5.88 -7.14
N GLN A 20 27.43 -5.53 -7.53
CA GLN A 20 27.95 -4.17 -7.39
C GLN A 20 27.17 -3.25 -8.34
N VAL A 21 26.60 -2.18 -7.80
CA VAL A 21 25.84 -1.18 -8.56
C VAL A 21 26.40 0.21 -8.31
N GLU A 22 26.09 1.11 -9.23
CA GLU A 22 26.42 2.53 -9.14
C GLU A 22 25.16 3.34 -9.47
N VAL A 23 24.88 4.36 -8.66
CA VAL A 23 23.71 5.24 -8.82
C VAL A 23 24.09 6.69 -8.58
N VAL A 24 23.30 7.60 -9.14
CA VAL A 24 23.44 9.04 -8.92
C VAL A 24 22.99 9.41 -7.50
N ASP A 25 23.82 10.14 -6.75
CA ASP A 25 23.44 10.81 -5.50
C ASP A 25 22.68 12.11 -5.78
N ASN A 26 21.42 11.96 -6.16
CA ASN A 26 20.45 13.05 -6.29
C ASN A 26 19.79 13.42 -4.94
N GLY A 27 20.35 12.96 -3.81
CA GLY A 27 19.79 13.18 -2.48
C GLY A 27 18.50 12.40 -2.18
N PHE A 28 18.05 11.51 -3.07
CA PHE A 28 16.87 10.69 -2.83
C PHE A 28 17.14 9.53 -1.86
N SER A 29 16.07 8.83 -1.50
CA SER A 29 16.12 7.68 -0.60
C SER A 29 16.63 6.42 -1.28
N LEU A 30 17.03 5.43 -0.49
CA LEU A 30 17.39 4.10 -0.94
C LEU A 30 16.27 3.46 -1.76
N LEU A 31 15.01 3.66 -1.37
CA LEU A 31 13.88 3.16 -2.17
C LEU A 31 13.85 3.76 -3.58
N ALA A 32 14.15 5.07 -3.70
CA ALA A 32 14.20 5.73 -4.99
C ALA A 32 15.38 5.23 -5.83
N ALA A 33 16.56 5.04 -5.24
CA ALA A 33 17.68 4.43 -5.93
C ALA A 33 17.34 3.02 -6.45
N LEU A 34 16.79 2.15 -5.59
CA LEU A 34 16.37 0.79 -5.94
C LEU A 34 15.33 0.77 -7.06
N ARG A 35 14.21 1.48 -6.91
CA ARG A 35 13.10 1.40 -7.88
C ARG A 35 13.33 2.21 -9.14
N ALA A 36 13.81 3.45 -9.03
CA ALA A 36 13.86 4.39 -10.14
C ALA A 36 15.16 4.31 -10.95
N GLN A 37 16.30 4.02 -10.30
CA GLN A 37 17.60 3.93 -11.00
C GLN A 37 17.97 2.48 -11.34
N LEU A 38 17.65 1.52 -10.46
CA LEU A 38 18.04 0.12 -10.63
C LEU A 38 16.89 -0.80 -11.08
N GLY A 39 15.64 -0.32 -11.08
CA GLY A 39 14.47 -1.13 -11.47
C GLY A 39 14.08 -2.24 -10.49
N VAL A 40 14.64 -2.26 -9.28
CA VAL A 40 14.35 -3.26 -8.24
C VAL A 40 13.02 -2.94 -7.56
N ARG A 41 12.01 -3.78 -7.84
CA ARG A 41 10.59 -3.51 -7.52
C ARG A 41 10.03 -4.28 -6.32
N SER A 42 10.77 -5.25 -5.75
CA SER A 42 10.26 -5.98 -4.59
C SER A 42 10.05 -5.11 -3.33
N PRO A 43 10.86 -4.08 -3.02
CA PRO A 43 10.53 -3.14 -1.95
C PRO A 43 9.38 -2.23 -2.41
N LYS A 44 8.25 -2.28 -1.71
CA LYS A 44 7.01 -1.63 -2.17
C LYS A 44 6.85 -0.20 -1.64
N ALA A 45 6.38 0.71 -2.50
CA ALA A 45 6.32 2.15 -2.25
C ALA A 45 5.03 2.63 -1.53
N GLY A 46 4.52 1.91 -0.52
CA GLY A 46 3.21 2.18 0.11
C GLY A 46 3.02 3.59 0.68
N CYS A 47 3.53 3.87 1.89
CA CYS A 47 3.45 5.21 2.49
C CYS A 47 4.55 6.17 2.00
N ASN A 48 5.30 5.81 0.97
CA ASN A 48 6.53 6.49 0.56
C ASN A 48 6.33 8.03 0.47
N PRO A 49 7.22 8.87 1.05
CA PRO A 49 8.41 8.59 1.87
C PRO A 49 8.20 8.71 3.40
N GLN A 50 7.04 8.35 3.97
CA GLN A 50 6.75 8.59 5.40
C GLN A 50 7.47 7.64 6.36
N GLY A 51 7.91 6.48 5.88
CA GLY A 51 8.56 5.45 6.70
C GLY A 51 7.66 4.74 7.71
N GLN A 52 6.33 4.80 7.57
CA GLN A 52 5.37 4.29 8.57
C GLN A 52 4.87 2.86 8.29
N CYS A 53 4.71 2.46 7.04
CA CYS A 53 4.07 1.17 6.71
C CYS A 53 5.03 -0.03 6.69
N GLY A 54 6.34 0.19 6.58
CA GLY A 54 7.34 -0.86 6.47
C GLY A 54 7.39 -1.61 5.13
N CYS A 55 6.48 -1.40 4.17
CA CYS A 55 6.42 -2.18 2.93
C CYS A 55 7.69 -2.12 2.05
N CYS A 56 8.52 -1.08 2.20
CA CYS A 56 9.81 -0.93 1.53
C CYS A 56 11.00 -1.45 2.35
N THR A 57 10.77 -2.35 3.30
CA THR A 57 11.86 -2.88 4.13
C THR A 57 12.78 -3.76 3.29
N VAL A 58 14.09 -3.53 3.45
CA VAL A 58 15.19 -4.32 2.89
C VAL A 58 16.18 -4.65 4.01
N LEU A 59 17.12 -5.55 3.78
CA LEU A 59 18.26 -5.77 4.69
C LEU A 59 19.43 -4.87 4.28
N VAL A 60 20.01 -4.15 5.24
CA VAL A 60 21.26 -3.40 5.07
C VAL A 60 22.29 -4.03 5.99
N ASP A 61 23.31 -4.65 5.41
CA ASP A 61 24.27 -5.51 6.11
C ASP A 61 23.58 -6.54 7.02
N GLY A 62 22.55 -7.21 6.48
CA GLY A 62 21.76 -8.22 7.18
C GLY A 62 20.73 -7.67 8.18
N ALA A 63 20.65 -6.36 8.42
CA ALA A 63 19.68 -5.77 9.35
C ALA A 63 18.48 -5.11 8.62
N PRO A 64 17.22 -5.36 9.02
CA PRO A 64 16.06 -4.74 8.41
C PRO A 64 16.07 -3.20 8.50
N ARG A 65 15.84 -2.51 7.38
CA ARG A 65 15.77 -1.06 7.27
C ARG A 65 14.67 -0.61 6.31
N VAL A 66 13.97 0.45 6.69
CA VAL A 66 12.93 1.09 5.87
C VAL A 66 13.59 1.96 4.80
N ALA A 67 13.56 1.50 3.54
CA ALA A 67 14.30 2.13 2.45
C ALA A 67 13.83 3.55 2.09
N CYS A 68 12.54 3.87 2.24
CA CYS A 68 11.99 5.16 1.77
C CYS A 68 12.43 6.39 2.58
N VAL A 69 12.90 6.18 3.81
CA VAL A 69 13.45 7.24 4.71
C VAL A 69 14.96 7.11 4.91
N THR A 70 15.60 6.11 4.30
CA THR A 70 17.05 5.94 4.37
C THR A 70 17.67 6.71 3.20
N PRO A 71 18.51 7.74 3.41
CA PRO A 71 19.18 8.43 2.31
C PRO A 71 20.12 7.49 1.55
N ALA A 72 20.10 7.49 0.21
CA ALA A 72 20.90 6.57 -0.59
C ALA A 72 22.41 6.72 -0.30
N ARG A 73 22.90 7.97 -0.14
CA ARG A 73 24.29 8.25 0.23
C ARG A 73 24.78 7.57 1.51
N ARG A 74 23.88 7.23 2.44
CA ARG A 74 24.23 6.55 3.71
C ARG A 74 24.46 5.05 3.55
N VAL A 75 24.22 4.51 2.37
CA VAL A 75 24.49 3.10 2.06
C VAL A 75 25.67 2.89 1.12
N ALA A 76 26.42 3.95 0.79
CA ALA A 76 27.65 3.82 0.01
C ALA A 76 28.60 2.79 0.66
N GLY A 77 29.09 1.84 -0.15
CA GLY A 77 29.97 0.74 0.25
C GLY A 77 29.31 -0.38 1.04
N ARG A 78 27.99 -0.35 1.28
CA ARG A 78 27.26 -1.34 2.08
C ARG A 78 26.59 -2.42 1.22
N SER A 79 26.16 -3.49 1.87
CA SER A 79 25.37 -4.55 1.21
C SER A 79 23.89 -4.36 1.46
N ILE A 80 23.10 -4.39 0.39
CA ILE A 80 21.64 -4.32 0.40
C ILE A 80 21.10 -5.65 -0.12
N THR A 81 20.25 -6.29 0.66
CA THR A 81 19.54 -7.51 0.25
C THR A 81 18.05 -7.25 0.29
N THR A 82 17.40 -7.35 -0.86
CA THR A 82 15.94 -7.35 -1.00
C THR A 82 15.40 -8.77 -0.82
N VAL A 83 14.09 -8.97 -0.91
CA VAL A 83 13.53 -10.33 -0.88
C VAL A 83 14.01 -11.15 -2.08
N ASP A 84 14.33 -10.49 -3.21
CA ASP A 84 14.77 -11.15 -4.43
C ASP A 84 16.18 -11.73 -4.27
N GLY A 85 17.04 -11.06 -3.50
CA GLY A 85 18.43 -11.47 -3.23
C GLY A 85 18.61 -12.39 -2.02
N LEU A 86 17.54 -12.85 -1.38
CA LEU A 86 17.65 -13.90 -0.36
C LEU A 86 18.17 -15.20 -0.99
N PRO A 87 18.90 -16.04 -0.23
CA PRO A 87 19.25 -17.38 -0.69
C PRO A 87 18.02 -18.14 -1.18
N GLU A 88 18.12 -18.86 -2.29
CA GLU A 88 16.97 -19.53 -2.93
C GLU A 88 16.16 -20.38 -1.94
N ALA A 89 16.86 -21.17 -1.11
CA ALA A 89 16.24 -22.04 -0.12
C ALA A 89 15.41 -21.25 0.91
N ASP A 90 15.90 -20.08 1.34
CA ASP A 90 15.19 -19.22 2.30
C ASP A 90 14.03 -18.50 1.62
N ARG A 91 14.21 -18.05 0.38
CA ARG A 91 13.16 -17.41 -0.41
C ARG A 91 12.00 -18.38 -0.66
N GLN A 92 12.29 -19.62 -1.05
CA GLN A 92 11.30 -20.67 -1.26
C GLN A 92 10.60 -21.05 0.06
N ARG A 93 11.36 -21.23 1.15
CA ARG A 93 10.82 -21.48 2.49
C ARG A 93 9.78 -20.44 2.90
N TRP A 94 10.09 -19.15 2.73
CA TRP A 94 9.16 -18.07 3.06
C TRP A 94 7.95 -18.07 2.13
N ALA A 95 8.15 -18.24 0.82
CA ALA A 95 7.07 -18.25 -0.16
C ALA A 95 6.06 -19.38 0.12
N ASP A 96 6.55 -20.59 0.40
CA ASP A 96 5.73 -21.76 0.69
C ASP A 96 5.01 -21.63 2.02
N ALA A 97 5.70 -21.19 3.08
CA ALA A 97 5.08 -20.99 4.37
C ALA A 97 3.95 -19.95 4.29
N PHE A 98 4.17 -18.82 3.62
CA PHE A 98 3.15 -17.79 3.45
C PHE A 98 1.96 -18.27 2.63
N LEU A 99 2.20 -19.05 1.56
CA LEU A 99 1.14 -19.63 0.74
C LEU A 99 0.32 -20.67 1.53
N ALA A 100 0.98 -21.49 2.34
CA ALA A 100 0.35 -22.58 3.07
C ALA A 100 -0.72 -22.09 4.04
N VAL A 101 -0.47 -21.00 4.76
CA VAL A 101 -1.40 -20.49 5.80
C VAL A 101 -2.16 -19.24 5.36
N GLY A 102 -2.00 -18.79 4.11
CA GLY A 102 -2.68 -17.59 3.61
C GLY A 102 -2.19 -16.30 4.25
N ALA A 103 -0.89 -16.23 4.58
CA ALA A 103 -0.25 -15.04 5.16
C ALA A 103 -0.01 -13.91 4.13
N SER A 104 -0.30 -14.17 2.85
CA SER A 104 -0.23 -13.19 1.76
C SER A 104 -1.58 -13.14 1.04
N GLN A 105 -2.41 -12.15 1.38
CA GLN A 105 -3.68 -11.91 0.67
C GLN A 105 -3.45 -10.99 -0.54
N CYS A 106 -3.35 -9.67 -0.31
CA CYS A 106 -3.05 -8.73 -1.39
C CYS A 106 -1.56 -8.73 -1.79
N GLY A 107 -0.68 -9.30 -0.98
CA GLY A 107 0.76 -9.44 -1.24
C GLY A 107 1.62 -8.19 -1.10
N PHE A 108 1.05 -6.99 -1.02
CA PHE A 108 1.84 -5.75 -1.13
C PHE A 108 2.80 -5.51 0.04
N CYS A 109 2.40 -5.84 1.27
CA CYS A 109 3.28 -5.69 2.43
C CYS A 109 4.28 -6.84 2.61
N THR A 110 4.03 -7.98 1.95
CA THR A 110 4.66 -9.27 2.23
C THR A 110 6.18 -9.27 2.01
N PRO A 111 6.73 -8.71 0.91
CA PRO A 111 8.18 -8.65 0.71
C PRO A 111 8.93 -8.02 1.89
N GLY A 112 8.43 -6.88 2.39
CA GLY A 112 9.04 -6.20 3.53
C GLY A 112 8.87 -6.96 4.85
N ILE A 113 7.77 -7.71 5.02
CA ILE A 113 7.57 -8.59 6.18
C ILE A 113 8.60 -9.71 6.14
N ILE A 114 8.76 -10.37 4.99
CA ILE A 114 9.75 -11.44 4.81
C ILE A 114 11.16 -10.92 5.13
N CYS A 115 11.57 -9.75 4.65
CA CYS A 115 12.86 -9.17 5.03
C CYS A 115 13.00 -8.94 6.54
N ARG A 116 11.94 -8.55 7.26
CA ARG A 116 11.99 -8.40 8.73
C ARG A 116 12.15 -9.75 9.44
N LEU A 117 11.32 -10.73 9.05
CA LEU A 117 11.37 -12.07 9.62
C LEU A 117 12.71 -12.75 9.33
N GLU A 118 13.25 -12.56 8.13
CA GLU A 118 14.57 -13.07 7.78
C GLU A 118 15.68 -12.47 8.64
N GLY A 119 15.65 -11.15 8.86
CA GLY A 119 16.58 -10.49 9.78
C GLY A 119 16.42 -10.92 11.25
N LEU A 120 15.26 -11.47 11.63
CA LEU A 120 15.01 -12.08 12.94
C LEU A 120 15.55 -13.52 13.00
N ARG A 121 15.23 -14.33 11.99
CA ARG A 121 15.71 -15.71 11.81
C ARG A 121 17.25 -15.77 11.80
N ALA A 122 17.90 -14.86 11.07
CA ALA A 122 19.36 -14.79 10.97
C ALA A 122 20.05 -14.50 12.33
N LYS A 123 19.32 -14.00 13.33
CA LYS A 123 19.81 -13.82 14.71
C LYS A 123 19.63 -15.06 15.59
N GLY A 124 19.08 -16.15 15.04
CA GLY A 124 18.82 -17.39 15.77
C GLY A 124 17.57 -17.33 16.67
N THR A 125 16.59 -16.48 16.36
CA THR A 125 15.31 -16.48 17.09
C THR A 125 14.57 -17.79 16.85
N ALA A 126 14.10 -18.42 17.93
CA ALA A 126 13.38 -19.68 17.89
C ALA A 126 11.96 -19.52 17.33
N ALA A 127 11.39 -20.60 16.79
CA ALA A 127 10.05 -20.60 16.20
C ALA A 127 8.96 -20.21 17.22
N GLU A 128 9.16 -20.58 18.49
CA GLU A 128 8.21 -20.42 19.59
C GLU A 128 8.21 -19.01 20.20
N ASP A 129 9.21 -18.17 19.89
CA ASP A 129 9.31 -16.80 20.43
C ASP A 129 8.44 -15.82 19.63
N LEU A 130 7.12 -16.02 19.69
CA LEU A 130 6.15 -15.14 19.04
C LEU A 130 6.21 -13.70 19.57
N ALA A 131 6.67 -13.50 20.82
CA ALA A 131 6.88 -12.18 21.37
C ALA A 131 8.00 -11.41 20.64
N ALA A 132 9.06 -12.10 20.19
CA ALA A 132 10.08 -11.49 19.35
C ALA A 132 9.55 -11.17 17.94
N VAL A 133 8.70 -12.01 17.39
CA VAL A 133 8.02 -11.78 16.10
C VAL A 133 7.14 -10.53 16.16
N ASP A 134 6.27 -10.44 17.17
CA ASP A 134 5.40 -9.28 17.40
C ASP A 134 6.23 -7.98 17.53
N ARG A 135 7.27 -7.97 18.36
CA ARG A 135 8.17 -6.81 18.48
C ARG A 135 8.87 -6.45 17.17
N ALA A 136 9.28 -7.44 16.37
CA ALA A 136 9.94 -7.20 15.09
C ALA A 136 8.99 -6.60 14.03
N LEU A 137 7.70 -6.98 14.09
CA LEU A 137 6.66 -6.56 13.17
C LEU A 137 5.84 -5.36 13.65
N ALA A 138 5.96 -4.93 14.91
CA ALA A 138 5.21 -3.81 15.48
C ALA A 138 5.33 -2.49 14.69
N ALA A 139 6.44 -2.30 13.95
CA ALA A 139 6.67 -1.14 13.08
C ALA A 139 6.38 -1.42 11.59
N HIS A 140 5.53 -2.41 11.30
CA HIS A 140 5.10 -2.80 9.97
C HIS A 140 3.57 -2.81 9.93
N LEU A 141 2.98 -2.53 8.77
CA LEU A 141 1.53 -2.57 8.60
C LEU A 141 1.13 -3.69 7.64
N CYS A 142 0.04 -4.38 7.99
CA CYS A 142 -0.71 -5.25 7.10
C CYS A 142 -2.20 -4.96 7.31
N ARG A 143 -2.93 -4.67 6.24
CA ARG A 143 -4.36 -4.34 6.33
C ARG A 143 -5.29 -5.55 6.13
N CYS A 144 -4.76 -6.64 5.59
CA CYS A 144 -5.57 -7.77 5.10
C CYS A 144 -5.65 -8.94 6.09
N THR A 145 -4.52 -9.33 6.69
CA THR A 145 -4.38 -10.66 7.32
C THR A 145 -4.82 -10.74 8.77
N GLY A 146 -4.89 -9.61 9.48
CA GLY A 146 -5.09 -9.62 10.93
C GLY A 146 -3.91 -10.23 11.72
N TRP A 147 -2.73 -10.36 11.09
CA TRP A 147 -1.45 -10.81 11.67
C TRP A 147 -1.31 -12.28 12.03
N GLN A 148 -2.37 -12.96 12.49
CA GLN A 148 -2.27 -14.35 12.95
C GLN A 148 -1.62 -15.28 11.92
N THR A 149 -2.04 -15.23 10.65
CA THR A 149 -1.46 -16.10 9.61
C THR A 149 0.00 -15.79 9.31
N ILE A 150 0.49 -14.57 9.59
CA ILE A 150 1.91 -14.22 9.45
C ILE A 150 2.75 -14.87 10.56
N GLU A 151 2.22 -14.93 11.78
CA GLU A 151 2.87 -15.65 12.89
C GLU A 151 2.88 -17.17 12.64
N GLU A 152 1.80 -17.71 12.09
CA GLU A 152 1.73 -19.11 11.64
C GLU A 152 2.76 -19.39 10.54
N ALA A 153 2.95 -18.46 9.59
CA ALA A 153 3.96 -18.58 8.55
C ALA A 153 5.39 -18.53 9.10
N TRP A 154 5.65 -17.73 10.14
CA TRP A 154 6.91 -17.74 10.88
C TRP A 154 7.19 -19.12 11.49
N ALA A 155 6.24 -19.65 12.27
CA ALA A 155 6.40 -20.95 12.92
C ALA A 155 6.61 -22.06 11.89
N LEU A 156 5.84 -22.04 10.80
CA LEU A 156 5.95 -23.03 9.73
C LEU A 156 7.28 -22.94 8.99
N ALA A 157 7.73 -21.73 8.64
CA ALA A 157 9.00 -21.52 7.96
C ALA A 157 10.20 -22.04 8.76
N LEU A 158 10.16 -21.96 10.10
CA LEU A 158 11.24 -22.43 10.97
C LEU A 158 11.07 -23.90 11.41
N SER A 159 9.94 -24.53 11.13
CA SER A 159 9.71 -25.94 11.46
C SER A 159 10.50 -26.88 10.53
N GLU A 160 10.80 -28.08 11.02
CA GLU A 160 11.30 -29.19 10.20
C GLU A 160 10.16 -29.95 9.47
N VAL A 161 8.91 -29.54 9.71
CA VAL A 161 7.73 -30.16 9.09
C VAL A 161 7.64 -29.67 7.66
N ALA A 162 7.64 -30.61 6.71
CA ALA A 162 7.36 -30.29 5.32
C ALA A 162 6.00 -29.59 5.22
N VAL A 163 6.01 -28.39 4.64
CA VAL A 163 4.78 -27.70 4.22
C VAL A 163 4.01 -28.67 3.34
N LEU A 164 2.69 -28.84 3.57
CA LEU A 164 1.86 -29.65 2.69
C LEU A 164 2.14 -29.26 1.24
N GLU A 165 2.64 -30.22 0.46
CA GLU A 165 3.10 -30.00 -0.90
C GLU A 165 2.05 -29.17 -1.68
N PRO A 166 2.43 -28.04 -2.30
CA PRO A 166 1.52 -27.21 -3.11
C PRO A 166 0.72 -28.02 -4.13
N ALA A 167 1.24 -29.18 -4.55
CA ALA A 167 0.61 -30.16 -5.44
C ALA A 167 -0.79 -30.63 -4.99
N GLN A 168 -1.17 -30.47 -3.71
CA GLN A 168 -2.50 -30.83 -3.23
C GLN A 168 -3.55 -29.70 -3.37
N ARG A 169 -3.14 -28.48 -3.76
CA ARG A 169 -4.04 -27.33 -3.89
C ARG A 169 -4.22 -26.94 -5.36
N ASP A 170 -5.47 -26.74 -5.78
CA ASP A 170 -5.78 -26.18 -7.11
C ASP A 170 -5.65 -24.65 -7.08
N LEU A 171 -4.41 -24.17 -7.28
CA LEU A 171 -4.09 -22.73 -7.30
C LEU A 171 -4.73 -21.99 -8.48
N ASP A 172 -5.01 -22.70 -9.58
CA ASP A 172 -5.70 -22.12 -10.74
C ASP A 172 -7.17 -21.85 -10.41
N ALA A 173 -7.86 -22.79 -9.75
CA ALA A 173 -9.21 -22.57 -9.26
C ALA A 173 -9.25 -21.44 -8.22
N ALA A 174 -8.27 -21.37 -7.32
CA ALA A 174 -8.16 -20.27 -6.36
C ALA A 174 -7.98 -18.91 -7.07
N SER A 175 -7.11 -18.84 -8.08
CA SER A 175 -6.87 -17.63 -8.89
C SER A 175 -8.12 -17.21 -9.68
N ARG A 176 -8.84 -18.17 -10.29
CA ARG A 176 -10.12 -17.92 -10.97
C ARG A 176 -11.16 -17.35 -10.01
N ARG A 177 -11.29 -17.94 -8.82
CA ARG A 177 -12.22 -17.45 -7.80
C ARG A 177 -11.86 -16.04 -7.35
N ALA A 178 -10.58 -15.78 -7.04
CA ALA A 178 -10.10 -14.46 -6.67
C ALA A 178 -10.34 -13.42 -7.77
N THR A 179 -10.19 -13.82 -9.04
CA THR A 179 -10.46 -12.95 -10.20
C THR A 179 -11.93 -12.55 -10.28
N ILE A 180 -12.84 -13.50 -10.07
CA ILE A 180 -14.29 -13.24 -10.06
C ILE A 180 -14.67 -12.31 -8.91
N GLU A 181 -14.20 -12.61 -7.70
CA GLU A 181 -14.50 -11.83 -6.49
C GLU A 181 -13.89 -10.43 -6.54
N GLY A 182 -12.64 -10.32 -7.02
CA GLY A 182 -11.89 -9.08 -7.15
C GLY A 182 -12.24 -8.24 -8.37
N ARG A 183 -13.01 -8.78 -9.33
CA ARG A 183 -13.41 -8.13 -10.60
C ARG A 183 -12.22 -7.60 -11.41
N SER A 184 -11.10 -8.29 -11.29
CA SER A 184 -9.82 -7.97 -11.91
C SER A 184 -9.01 -9.26 -11.97
N PRO A 185 -8.13 -9.48 -12.96
CA PRO A 185 -7.19 -10.59 -12.92
C PRO A 185 -6.46 -10.63 -11.57
N GLN A 186 -6.52 -11.78 -10.90
CA GLN A 186 -5.85 -12.06 -9.62
C GLN A 186 -5.07 -13.37 -9.74
N ARG A 187 -4.01 -13.50 -8.95
CA ARG A 187 -3.17 -14.68 -8.93
C ARG A 187 -2.95 -15.15 -7.50
N VAL A 188 -3.03 -16.46 -7.30
CA VAL A 188 -2.73 -17.14 -6.04
C VAL A 188 -1.55 -18.07 -6.32
N ALA A 189 -0.36 -17.69 -5.85
CA ALA A 189 0.87 -18.43 -6.04
C ALA A 189 1.92 -18.05 -4.98
N ALA A 190 2.93 -18.89 -4.79
CA ALA A 190 3.98 -18.69 -3.79
C ALA A 190 4.75 -17.37 -4.03
N ASP A 191 5.03 -17.06 -5.29
CA ASP A 191 5.76 -15.85 -5.70
C ASP A 191 4.99 -14.53 -5.46
N VAL A 192 3.68 -14.58 -5.20
CA VAL A 192 2.92 -13.40 -4.74
C VAL A 192 3.47 -12.90 -3.41
N ALA A 193 3.87 -13.81 -2.50
CA ALA A 193 4.51 -13.43 -1.24
C ALA A 193 5.86 -12.74 -1.45
N LEU A 194 6.55 -13.08 -2.55
CA LEU A 194 7.81 -12.48 -2.98
C LEU A 194 7.61 -11.16 -3.75
N GLY A 195 6.38 -10.66 -3.84
CA GLY A 195 6.08 -9.37 -4.44
C GLY A 195 5.77 -9.43 -5.94
N GLN A 196 5.55 -10.62 -6.50
CA GLN A 196 5.13 -10.85 -7.90
C GLN A 196 3.60 -10.83 -8.06
N GLY A 197 2.93 -9.96 -7.30
CA GLY A 197 1.46 -9.85 -7.27
C GLY A 197 0.82 -9.09 -8.43
N GLY A 198 1.61 -8.48 -9.33
CA GLY A 198 1.07 -7.75 -10.49
C GLY A 198 0.58 -6.32 -10.21
N PHE A 199 1.09 -5.68 -9.16
CA PHE A 199 0.74 -4.31 -8.77
C PHE A 199 0.92 -3.30 -9.90
N SER A 200 0.01 -2.33 -10.05
CA SER A 200 0.04 -1.38 -11.19
C SER A 200 1.34 -0.59 -11.24
N GLU A 201 1.88 -0.19 -10.08
CA GLU A 201 3.17 0.50 -10.07
C GLU A 201 4.33 -0.35 -10.62
N ASP A 202 4.25 -1.66 -10.42
CA ASP A 202 5.33 -2.60 -10.76
C ASP A 202 5.16 -3.20 -12.15
N THR A 203 3.96 -3.18 -12.73
CA THR A 203 3.68 -3.67 -14.09
C THR A 203 3.78 -2.58 -15.16
N ALA A 204 3.90 -1.31 -14.76
CA ALA A 204 4.09 -0.22 -15.70
C ALA A 204 5.33 -0.44 -16.60
N PRO A 205 5.20 -0.22 -17.92
CA PRO A 205 6.31 -0.33 -18.87
C PRO A 205 7.54 0.49 -18.45
N ALA A 206 8.73 -0.03 -18.78
CA ALA A 206 9.97 0.69 -18.55
C ALA A 206 9.95 2.03 -19.31
N GLY A 207 10.39 3.11 -18.65
CA GLY A 207 10.39 4.45 -19.24
C GLY A 207 9.04 5.16 -19.24
N ALA A 208 7.99 4.59 -18.63
CA ALA A 208 6.74 5.30 -18.38
C ALA A 208 6.98 6.55 -17.51
N LEU A 209 6.32 7.65 -17.87
CA LEU A 209 6.29 8.86 -17.05
C LEU A 209 5.47 8.61 -15.79
N VAL A 210 5.75 9.34 -14.72
CA VAL A 210 5.01 9.29 -13.45
C VAL A 210 4.24 10.59 -13.30
N ALA A 211 2.94 10.47 -13.04
CA ALA A 211 2.07 11.59 -12.76
C ALA A 211 1.55 11.55 -11.32
N MET A 212 1.51 12.70 -10.66
CA MET A 212 0.99 12.86 -9.30
C MET A 212 0.17 14.15 -9.20
N PRO A 213 -0.97 14.17 -8.48
CA PRO A 213 -1.74 15.40 -8.31
C PRO A 213 -0.93 16.48 -7.62
N ARG A 214 -1.06 17.73 -8.07
CA ARG A 214 -0.44 18.87 -7.44
C ARG A 214 -1.13 19.19 -6.11
N THR A 215 -0.39 19.71 -5.14
CA THR A 215 -0.94 20.08 -3.82
C THR A 215 -1.93 21.25 -3.89
N ASP A 216 -1.77 22.14 -4.89
CA ASP A 216 -2.58 23.34 -5.10
C ASP A 216 -3.89 23.10 -5.86
N ALA A 217 -4.09 21.91 -6.44
CA ALA A 217 -5.24 21.59 -7.30
C ALA A 217 -6.57 21.32 -6.54
N GLY A 218 -6.52 21.04 -5.23
CA GLY A 218 -7.71 20.60 -4.50
C GLY A 218 -8.20 19.23 -4.98
N TRP A 219 -9.26 19.18 -5.79
CA TRP A 219 -9.75 17.97 -6.45
C TRP A 219 -9.23 17.90 -7.90
N PRO A 220 -8.35 16.96 -8.26
CA PRO A 220 -7.62 17.02 -9.52
C PRO A 220 -8.44 16.46 -10.69
N GLY A 221 -9.23 17.33 -11.34
CA GLY A 221 -10.20 16.95 -12.39
C GLY A 221 -9.70 17.10 -13.83
N SER A 222 -8.52 17.67 -14.04
CA SER A 222 -7.94 17.95 -15.35
C SER A 222 -6.47 17.50 -15.41
N ILE A 223 -5.87 17.46 -16.60
CA ILE A 223 -4.46 17.05 -16.76
C ILE A 223 -3.49 18.10 -16.20
N GLU A 224 -3.91 19.37 -16.15
CA GLU A 224 -3.15 20.50 -15.62
C GLU A 224 -2.97 20.41 -14.10
N ASP A 225 -3.87 19.67 -13.42
CA ASP A 225 -3.83 19.42 -11.99
C ASP A 225 -2.77 18.39 -11.58
N TRP A 226 -2.02 17.84 -12.54
CA TRP A 226 -1.05 16.77 -12.32
C TRP A 226 0.37 17.20 -12.71
N ALA A 227 1.32 16.93 -11.83
CA ALA A 227 2.74 17.02 -12.15
C ALA A 227 3.19 15.73 -12.81
N VAL A 228 3.83 15.83 -13.98
CA VAL A 228 4.35 14.69 -14.75
C VAL A 228 5.87 14.77 -14.80
N ALA A 229 6.56 13.66 -14.48
CA ALA A 229 8.02 13.59 -14.52
C ALA A 229 8.52 12.17 -14.86
N PRO A 230 9.79 12.00 -15.25
CA PRO A 230 10.40 10.69 -15.48
C PRO A 230 10.42 9.75 -14.27
N SER A 231 10.41 10.28 -13.04
CA SER A 231 10.51 9.47 -11.81
C SER A 231 9.52 9.91 -10.72
N LEU A 232 9.18 8.99 -9.82
CA LEU A 232 8.28 9.27 -8.69
C LEU A 232 8.83 10.37 -7.75
N PRO A 233 10.13 10.40 -7.38
CA PRO A 233 10.68 11.51 -6.61
C PRO A 233 10.56 12.87 -7.32
N GLU A 234 10.80 12.92 -8.63
CA GLU A 234 10.68 14.16 -9.41
C GLU A 234 9.22 14.61 -9.54
N ALA A 235 8.30 13.70 -9.86
CA ALA A 235 6.87 14.02 -9.96
C ALA A 235 6.33 14.55 -8.62
N ARG A 236 6.75 13.95 -7.51
CA ARG A 236 6.42 14.43 -6.16
C ARG A 236 6.96 15.83 -5.86
N ALA A 237 8.21 16.09 -6.24
CA ALA A 237 8.83 17.41 -6.06
C ALA A 237 8.08 18.49 -6.87
N LEU A 238 7.77 18.19 -8.15
CA LEU A 238 7.00 19.07 -9.02
C LEU A 238 5.55 19.28 -8.54
N ALA A 239 4.95 18.27 -7.93
CA ALA A 239 3.62 18.34 -7.32
C ALA A 239 3.58 19.21 -6.04
N GLY A 240 4.74 19.62 -5.51
CA GLY A 240 4.81 20.38 -4.26
C GLY A 240 4.41 19.55 -3.03
N LYS A 241 4.60 18.22 -3.10
CA LYS A 241 4.25 17.32 -1.99
C LYS A 241 5.42 17.26 -1.01
N VAL A 242 5.36 18.09 0.03
CA VAL A 242 6.32 18.08 1.13
C VAL A 242 5.76 17.23 2.26
N GLN A 243 6.43 16.14 2.60
CA GLN A 243 5.95 15.26 3.65
C GLN A 243 6.42 15.68 5.04
N GLY A 244 5.46 15.86 5.94
CA GLY A 244 5.67 16.00 7.37
C GLY A 244 4.76 15.05 8.14
N ARG A 245 5.11 14.78 9.40
CA ARG A 245 4.19 14.19 10.36
C ARG A 245 3.25 15.31 10.80
N HIS A 246 2.16 15.51 10.07
CA HIS A 246 1.10 16.41 10.55
C HIS A 246 0.66 15.88 11.93
N GLY A 247 0.52 16.80 12.90
CA GLY A 247 0.22 16.46 14.28
C GLY A 247 -1.00 15.56 14.40
N THR A 248 -1.05 14.74 15.44
CA THR A 248 -2.24 13.95 15.75
C THR A 248 -3.33 14.90 16.25
N ILE A 249 -4.37 15.10 15.45
CA ILE A 249 -5.61 15.72 15.91
C ILE A 249 -6.47 14.58 16.48
N GLU A 250 -7.03 14.79 17.66
CA GLU A 250 -7.97 13.84 18.23
C GLU A 250 -9.23 13.77 17.36
N PRO A 251 -9.57 12.61 16.77
CA PRO A 251 -10.72 12.52 15.90
C PRO A 251 -12.01 12.56 16.72
N ALA A 252 -12.88 13.53 16.46
CA ALA A 252 -14.23 13.59 17.01
C ALA A 252 -15.25 13.12 15.96
N PRO A 253 -16.23 12.27 16.31
CA PRO A 253 -17.35 11.96 15.43
C PRO A 253 -18.09 13.25 15.01
N PRO A 254 -18.30 13.50 13.70
CA PRO A 254 -18.83 14.77 13.22
C PRO A 254 -20.35 14.91 13.39
N ILE A 255 -21.05 13.82 13.71
CA ILE A 255 -22.51 13.81 13.86
C ILE A 255 -22.85 13.69 15.34
N ASP A 256 -23.69 14.60 15.83
CA ASP A 256 -24.18 14.58 17.21
C ASP A 256 -25.37 13.64 17.37
N ILE A 257 -25.42 13.03 18.55
CA ILE A 257 -26.57 12.23 19.01
C ILE A 257 -27.83 13.08 19.01
N ALA A 258 -28.96 12.49 18.60
CA ALA A 258 -30.25 13.17 18.67
C ALA A 258 -30.58 13.55 20.13
N PRO A 259 -31.08 14.76 20.41
CA PRO A 259 -31.48 15.14 21.77
C PRO A 259 -32.56 14.20 22.32
N GLY A 260 -32.46 13.81 23.60
CA GLY A 260 -33.45 12.98 24.28
C GLY A 260 -32.85 12.03 25.32
N GLU A 261 -33.73 11.33 26.03
CA GLU A 261 -33.36 10.17 26.85
C GLU A 261 -33.37 8.91 25.99
N TRP A 262 -32.24 8.19 26.02
CA TRP A 262 -31.96 7.02 25.20
C TRP A 262 -31.36 5.90 26.06
N ASP A 263 -31.69 4.66 25.74
CA ASP A 263 -31.15 3.49 26.42
C ASP A 263 -29.76 3.12 25.88
N LEU A 264 -29.49 3.40 24.59
CA LEU A 264 -28.21 3.16 23.94
C LEU A 264 -27.86 4.29 22.97
N THR A 265 -26.60 4.72 23.01
CA THR A 265 -26.05 5.70 22.05
C THR A 265 -24.77 5.18 21.41
N LEU A 266 -24.58 5.45 20.12
CA LEU A 266 -23.37 5.12 19.36
C LEU A 266 -22.99 6.31 18.48
N ARG A 267 -21.69 6.59 18.35
CA ARG A 267 -21.17 7.53 17.34
C ARG A 267 -20.00 6.89 16.60
N THR A 268 -19.96 7.09 15.29
CA THR A 268 -18.83 6.69 14.45
C THR A 268 -18.25 7.90 13.73
N SER A 269 -16.97 7.80 13.38
CA SER A 269 -16.26 8.79 12.56
C SER A 269 -16.15 8.31 11.11
N TRP A 270 -15.62 9.19 10.25
CA TRP A 270 -15.11 8.79 8.95
C TRP A 270 -14.09 7.66 9.10
N VAL A 271 -14.29 6.55 8.39
CA VAL A 271 -13.33 5.42 8.40
C VAL A 271 -12.60 5.34 7.07
N GLU A 272 -11.28 5.49 7.14
CA GLU A 272 -10.35 5.27 6.03
C GLU A 272 -10.18 3.75 5.76
N PRO A 273 -10.35 3.27 4.51
CA PRO A 273 -10.06 1.89 4.11
C PRO A 273 -8.67 1.37 4.55
N ALA A 274 -7.67 2.24 4.51
CA ALA A 274 -6.27 2.15 4.93
C ALA A 274 -5.48 1.05 4.21
N TYR A 275 -5.80 0.79 2.93
CA TYR A 275 -5.00 -0.09 2.08
C TYR A 275 -3.58 0.49 1.88
N LEU A 276 -2.60 -0.39 1.67
CA LEU A 276 -1.17 -0.01 1.72
C LEU A 276 -0.61 0.45 0.39
N GLU A 277 -1.00 -0.20 -0.71
CA GLU A 277 -0.72 0.32 -2.05
C GLU A 277 -1.69 1.46 -2.34
N THR A 278 -1.18 2.67 -2.59
CA THR A 278 -2.02 3.79 -2.97
C THR A 278 -2.64 3.58 -4.35
N ASP A 279 -3.56 4.45 -4.74
CA ASP A 279 -4.24 4.33 -6.02
C ASP A 279 -3.24 4.61 -7.13
N ALA A 280 -3.07 3.65 -8.02
CA ALA A 280 -2.20 3.75 -9.16
C ALA A 280 -2.82 3.06 -10.36
N ALA A 281 -2.60 3.62 -11.54
CA ALA A 281 -2.87 3.00 -12.83
C ALA A 281 -1.84 3.50 -13.85
N TRP A 282 -1.59 2.73 -14.89
CA TRP A 282 -0.81 3.17 -16.04
C TRP A 282 -1.56 2.92 -17.33
N CYS A 283 -1.27 3.71 -18.37
CA CYS A 283 -1.91 3.57 -19.67
C CYS A 283 -0.90 3.94 -20.77
N ASP A 284 -0.96 3.21 -21.88
CA ASP A 284 -0.31 3.61 -23.13
C ASP A 284 -1.18 4.63 -23.89
N PRO A 285 -0.60 5.47 -24.77
CA PRO A 285 -1.38 6.37 -25.61
C PRO A 285 -2.40 5.59 -26.45
N ALA A 286 -3.64 6.06 -26.50
CA ALA A 286 -4.80 5.39 -27.12
C ALA A 286 -5.07 3.97 -26.61
N GLY A 287 -4.54 3.60 -25.44
CA GLY A 287 -4.73 2.30 -24.81
C GLY A 287 -5.84 2.30 -23.75
N GLU A 288 -6.01 1.13 -23.12
CA GLU A 288 -6.85 0.95 -21.94
C GLU A 288 -5.99 1.03 -20.67
N PRO A 289 -6.45 1.71 -19.60
CA PRO A 289 -5.68 1.83 -18.37
C PRO A 289 -5.63 0.51 -17.61
N SER A 290 -4.51 0.26 -16.93
CA SER A 290 -4.40 -0.82 -15.97
C SER A 290 -5.43 -0.64 -14.84
N THR A 291 -6.02 -1.73 -14.39
CA THR A 291 -7.08 -1.67 -13.37
C THR A 291 -6.51 -1.32 -11.99
N VAL A 292 -7.12 -0.32 -11.35
CA VAL A 292 -6.81 0.09 -9.98
C VAL A 292 -7.14 -0.99 -8.94
N LEU A 293 -7.95 -1.99 -9.31
CA LEU A 293 -8.34 -3.11 -8.46
C LEU A 293 -7.31 -4.24 -8.43
N ALA A 294 -6.36 -4.27 -9.37
CA ALA A 294 -5.19 -5.17 -9.31
C ALA A 294 -4.17 -4.74 -8.24
N ASN A 295 -4.42 -3.62 -7.57
CA ASN A 295 -3.56 -3.10 -6.52
C ASN A 295 -3.83 -3.78 -5.16
N GLY A 296 -2.86 -3.70 -4.24
CA GLY A 296 -2.71 -4.33 -2.95
C GLY A 296 -3.78 -4.02 -1.89
N GLY A 297 -5.02 -4.34 -2.20
CA GLY A 297 -6.20 -4.11 -1.37
C GLY A 297 -6.96 -2.85 -1.78
N ALA A 298 -8.29 -2.93 -1.75
CA ALA A 298 -9.19 -1.82 -2.02
C ALA A 298 -10.16 -1.55 -0.87
N PHE A 299 -10.73 -2.59 -0.25
CA PHE A 299 -11.75 -2.48 0.81
C PHE A 299 -12.91 -1.53 0.43
N GLY A 300 -13.30 -1.57 -0.86
CA GLY A 300 -14.28 -0.67 -1.48
C GLY A 300 -13.75 0.70 -1.88
N GLY A 301 -12.58 1.10 -1.39
CA GLY A 301 -12.06 2.45 -1.52
C GLY A 301 -11.49 2.85 -2.89
N LYS A 302 -11.31 1.89 -3.81
CA LYS A 302 -10.75 2.14 -5.16
C LYS A 302 -11.79 2.06 -6.28
N LEU A 303 -13.04 1.70 -5.97
CA LEU A 303 -14.09 1.48 -6.97
C LEU A 303 -14.41 2.74 -7.79
N THR A 304 -14.18 3.92 -7.23
CA THR A 304 -14.45 5.23 -7.85
C THR A 304 -13.17 6.02 -8.06
N SER A 305 -12.02 5.35 -8.15
CA SER A 305 -10.73 6.03 -8.30
C SER A 305 -10.57 6.66 -9.69
N MET A 306 -10.12 7.91 -9.73
CA MET A 306 -9.92 8.66 -10.97
C MET A 306 -8.61 8.35 -11.69
N VAL A 307 -7.68 7.61 -11.06
CA VAL A 307 -6.31 7.47 -11.60
C VAL A 307 -6.25 6.72 -12.92
N GLY A 308 -7.19 5.81 -13.19
CA GLY A 308 -7.25 5.09 -14.47
C GLY A 308 -7.55 6.02 -15.65
N GLU A 309 -8.59 6.86 -15.50
CA GLU A 309 -8.95 7.87 -16.49
C GLU A 309 -7.83 8.89 -16.67
N MET A 310 -7.25 9.39 -15.57
CA MET A 310 -6.14 10.34 -15.63
C MET A 310 -4.89 9.75 -16.29
N ALA A 311 -4.56 8.48 -16.03
CA ALA A 311 -3.45 7.81 -16.71
C ALA A 311 -3.64 7.81 -18.23
N ARG A 312 -4.86 7.53 -18.72
CA ARG A 312 -5.18 7.58 -20.15
C ARG A 312 -5.04 8.98 -20.73
N LEU A 313 -5.70 9.97 -20.12
CA LEU A 313 -5.67 11.36 -20.60
C LEU A 313 -4.25 11.94 -20.63
N LEU A 314 -3.45 11.65 -19.59
CA LEU A 314 -2.07 12.09 -19.53
C LEU A 314 -1.19 11.35 -20.55
N ALA A 315 -1.42 10.05 -20.78
CA ALA A 315 -0.69 9.30 -21.79
C ALA A 315 -0.94 9.84 -23.21
N ASP A 316 -2.20 10.12 -23.53
CA ASP A 316 -2.60 10.74 -24.80
C ASP A 316 -1.93 12.11 -24.98
N ALA A 317 -1.96 12.96 -23.94
CA ALA A 317 -1.38 14.30 -23.99
C ALA A 317 0.16 14.31 -24.10
N ASN A 318 0.83 13.30 -23.52
CA ASN A 318 2.29 13.21 -23.53
C ASN A 318 2.85 12.36 -24.68
N GLY A 319 1.99 11.66 -25.43
CA GLY A 319 2.40 10.70 -26.46
C GLY A 319 3.28 9.56 -25.95
N ARG A 320 3.20 9.25 -24.65
CA ARG A 320 4.02 8.25 -23.95
C ARG A 320 3.19 7.57 -22.87
N THR A 321 3.58 6.36 -22.48
CA THR A 321 2.99 5.67 -21.33
C THR A 321 3.09 6.56 -20.09
N VAL A 322 1.97 6.75 -19.39
CA VAL A 322 1.93 7.49 -18.11
C VAL A 322 1.37 6.58 -17.03
N ARG A 323 2.04 6.59 -15.88
CA ARG A 323 1.60 5.99 -14.63
C ARG A 323 1.12 7.09 -13.68
N ALA A 324 -0.19 7.19 -13.48
CA ALA A 324 -0.80 8.09 -12.50
C ALA A 324 -0.81 7.42 -11.12
N VAL A 325 -0.32 8.13 -10.09
CA VAL A 325 -0.19 7.62 -8.73
C VAL A 325 -0.64 8.67 -7.72
N LEU A 326 -1.54 8.28 -6.81
CA LEU A 326 -1.88 9.08 -5.63
C LEU A 326 -0.81 8.90 -4.55
N SER A 327 -0.41 10.00 -3.90
CA SER A 327 0.33 9.88 -2.64
C SER A 327 -0.57 9.35 -1.53
N ARG A 328 0.02 8.94 -0.40
CA ARG A 328 -0.75 8.56 0.80
C ARG A 328 -1.68 9.68 1.27
N GLU A 329 -1.23 10.93 1.17
CA GLU A 329 -2.06 12.08 1.53
C GLU A 329 -3.25 12.23 0.59
N ASP A 330 -3.03 12.07 -0.71
CA ASP A 330 -4.09 12.14 -1.73
C ASP A 330 -5.15 11.05 -1.50
N VAL A 331 -4.73 9.82 -1.19
CA VAL A 331 -5.66 8.73 -0.83
C VAL A 331 -6.53 9.11 0.37
N VAL A 332 -5.94 9.69 1.41
CA VAL A 332 -6.68 10.10 2.61
C VAL A 332 -7.65 11.24 2.29
N ARG A 333 -7.24 12.23 1.48
CA ARG A 333 -8.05 13.43 1.18
C ARG A 333 -9.13 13.19 0.12
N LEU A 334 -8.82 12.45 -0.93
CA LEU A 334 -9.66 12.30 -2.13
C LEU A 334 -10.40 10.96 -2.16
N GLY A 335 -9.87 9.94 -1.49
CA GLY A 335 -10.46 8.61 -1.51
C GLY A 335 -11.78 8.55 -0.72
N PRO A 336 -12.75 7.72 -1.16
CA PRO A 336 -13.99 7.52 -0.42
C PRO A 336 -13.73 6.96 0.98
N LYS A 337 -14.60 7.32 1.92
CA LYS A 337 -14.54 6.90 3.32
C LYS A 337 -15.86 6.26 3.70
N ARG A 338 -15.87 5.40 4.73
CA ARG A 338 -17.15 4.99 5.34
C ARG A 338 -17.79 6.23 5.99
N PRO A 339 -19.05 6.57 5.64
CA PRO A 339 -19.72 7.72 6.21
C PRO A 339 -19.97 7.55 7.71
N PRO A 340 -19.85 8.63 8.51
CA PRO A 340 -20.14 8.61 9.95
C PRO A 340 -21.63 8.49 10.21
N MET A 341 -21.98 7.99 11.40
CA MET A 341 -23.35 7.95 11.90
C MET A 341 -23.39 8.16 13.42
N ALA A 342 -24.53 8.62 13.89
CA ALA A 342 -24.89 8.72 15.29
C ALA A 342 -26.23 8.01 15.51
N ALA A 343 -26.28 7.03 16.40
CA ALA A 343 -27.49 6.28 16.70
C ALA A 343 -27.91 6.52 18.15
N ALA A 344 -29.20 6.72 18.37
CA ALA A 344 -29.81 6.91 19.67
C ALA A 344 -31.07 6.03 19.73
N LEU A 345 -31.03 4.97 20.53
CA LEU A 345 -32.01 3.89 20.49
C LEU A 345 -32.64 3.65 21.86
N ARG A 346 -33.89 3.20 21.85
CA ARG A 346 -34.62 2.68 23.01
C ARG A 346 -34.72 1.16 22.96
N ALA A 347 -34.98 0.56 24.12
CA ALA A 347 -35.11 -0.89 24.28
C ALA A 347 -36.27 -1.50 23.46
N ASP A 348 -37.28 -0.70 23.10
CA ASP A 348 -38.41 -1.13 22.26
C ASP A 348 -38.10 -1.16 20.75
N GLY A 349 -36.86 -0.79 20.38
CA GLY A 349 -36.36 -0.71 19.01
C GLY A 349 -36.69 0.60 18.29
N THR A 350 -37.35 1.55 18.95
CA THR A 350 -37.52 2.91 18.41
C THR A 350 -36.25 3.74 18.62
N GLY A 351 -36.08 4.80 17.84
CA GLY A 351 -34.91 5.66 17.99
C GLY A 351 -34.71 6.62 16.83
N VAL A 352 -33.56 7.27 16.84
CA VAL A 352 -33.11 8.14 15.75
C VAL A 352 -31.70 7.71 15.34
N ILE A 353 -31.51 7.50 14.04
CA ILE A 353 -30.18 7.37 13.44
C ILE A 353 -29.95 8.58 12.55
N ARG A 354 -28.93 9.37 12.89
CA ARG A 354 -28.39 10.42 12.05
C ARG A 354 -27.23 9.87 11.26
N VAL A 355 -27.25 9.99 9.94
CA VAL A 355 -26.21 9.41 9.07
C VAL A 355 -25.84 10.42 8.00
N ALA A 356 -24.55 10.47 7.65
CA ALA A 356 -24.12 11.30 6.53
C ALA A 356 -24.82 10.88 5.23
N ARG A 357 -25.38 11.85 4.50
CA ARG A 357 -26.20 11.61 3.31
C ARG A 357 -25.45 10.73 2.32
N THR A 358 -26.05 9.57 2.04
CA THR A 358 -25.47 8.55 1.15
C THR A 358 -26.61 7.85 0.42
N ALA A 359 -26.52 7.74 -0.90
CA ALA A 359 -27.59 7.14 -1.69
C ALA A 359 -27.94 5.72 -1.19
N GLY A 360 -29.22 5.46 -0.94
CA GLY A 360 -29.72 4.15 -0.49
C GLY A 360 -29.53 3.85 1.01
N VAL A 361 -28.96 4.77 1.80
CA VAL A 361 -28.62 4.50 3.21
C VAL A 361 -29.85 4.36 4.10
N VAL A 362 -30.91 5.13 3.81
CA VAL A 362 -32.16 5.12 4.57
C VAL A 362 -32.85 3.77 4.42
N GLU A 363 -32.95 3.27 3.18
CA GLU A 363 -33.53 1.96 2.86
C GLU A 363 -32.75 0.83 3.52
N ALA A 364 -31.41 0.89 3.45
CA ALA A 364 -30.54 -0.11 4.06
C ALA A 364 -30.69 -0.17 5.60
N ILE A 365 -30.82 0.99 6.26
CA ILE A 365 -31.05 1.06 7.71
C ILE A 365 -32.44 0.53 8.05
N ASN A 366 -33.48 1.01 7.36
CA ASN A 366 -34.87 0.65 7.67
C ASN A 366 -35.18 -0.83 7.39
N ALA A 367 -34.43 -1.49 6.50
CA ALA A 367 -34.54 -2.92 6.27
C ALA A 367 -34.19 -3.75 7.53
N VAL A 368 -33.36 -3.22 8.43
CA VAL A 368 -32.92 -3.89 9.67
C VAL A 368 -33.59 -3.27 10.91
N LEU A 369 -33.80 -1.94 10.91
CA LEU A 369 -34.33 -1.17 12.03
C LEU A 369 -35.57 -0.36 11.61
N PRO A 370 -36.71 -1.03 11.30
CA PRO A 370 -37.87 -0.38 10.68
C PRO A 370 -38.60 0.62 11.57
N LYS A 371 -38.34 0.62 12.88
CA LYS A 371 -38.96 1.52 13.87
C LYS A 371 -38.11 2.77 14.17
N VAL A 372 -36.93 2.88 13.57
CA VAL A 372 -36.03 4.01 13.77
C VAL A 372 -36.35 5.10 12.76
N LYS A 373 -36.35 6.35 13.22
CA LYS A 373 -36.33 7.51 12.33
C LYS A 373 -34.91 7.72 11.81
N VAL A 374 -34.73 7.72 10.50
CA VAL A 374 -33.45 8.04 9.88
C VAL A 374 -33.42 9.53 9.49
N GLU A 375 -32.37 10.22 9.89
CA GLU A 375 -32.10 11.63 9.58
C GLU A 375 -30.80 11.70 8.75
N GLU A 376 -30.90 12.10 7.49
CA GLU A 376 -29.72 12.32 6.65
C GLU A 376 -29.10 13.70 6.93
N ILE A 377 -27.79 13.73 7.08
CA ILE A 377 -27.01 14.93 7.41
C ILE A 377 -26.05 15.23 6.25
N ASP A 378 -26.05 16.48 5.79
CA ASP A 378 -25.06 16.98 4.83
C ASP A 378 -23.82 17.47 5.60
N LEU A 379 -22.62 16.97 5.24
CA LEU A 379 -21.35 17.20 5.93
C LEU A 379 -20.30 17.89 5.05
#